data_AF-A0A7C5GK17-F1
#
_entry.id   AF-A0A7C5GK17-F1
#
_cell.length_a   1.000
_cell.length_b   1.000
_cell.length_c   1.000
_cell.angle_alpha   90.00
_cell.angle_beta   90.00
_cell.angle_gamma   90.00
#
_symmetry.space_group_name_H-M   'P 1'
#
loop_
_entity.id
_entity.type
_entity.pdbx_description
1 polymer ?
#
loop_
_entity_poly.entity_id
_entity_poly.type
_entity_poly.pdbx_seq_one_letter_code
_entity_poly.pdbx_strand_id
1 'polypeptide(L)'
;MRLALRLARRDLRAGLRGFRIFLICLTLSVGAIAAIGQVRDASQAALTREGATLLGGDAAVELTYRFASDDERAWLSANTLETSEVADFRSMVVTEGGARALTQAKAVDG
;
A
#
# COMPACT_ATOMS: atom_id res chain seq x y z
N MET A 1 49.45 13.54 1.35
CA MET A 1 48.18 12.84 1.00
C MET A 1 48.14 12.20 -0.40
N ARG A 2 48.63 12.84 -1.48
CA ARG A 2 48.54 12.29 -2.85
C ARG A 2 49.26 10.95 -3.07
N LEU A 3 50.38 10.70 -2.37
CA LEU A 3 51.14 9.45 -2.49
C LEU A 3 50.39 8.27 -1.84
N ALA A 4 49.88 8.46 -0.61
CA ALA A 4 49.08 7.47 0.10
C ALA A 4 47.85 7.03 -0.70
N LEU A 5 47.15 7.99 -1.34
CA LEU A 5 46.00 7.72 -2.20
C LEU A 5 46.34 6.93 -3.47
N ARG A 6 47.56 7.10 -4.02
CA ARG A 6 48.01 6.33 -5.19
C ARG A 6 48.38 4.89 -4.81
N LEU A 7 49.05 4.71 -3.69
CA LEU A 7 49.41 3.38 -3.17
C LEU A 7 48.16 2.58 -2.82
N ALA A 8 47.24 3.19 -2.06
CA ALA A 8 45.96 2.56 -1.71
C ALA A 8 45.12 2.17 -2.95
N ARG A 9 45.06 3.04 -3.98
CA ARG A 9 44.38 2.71 -5.25
C ARG A 9 45.04 1.56 -6.01
N ARG A 10 46.35 1.40 -5.90
CA ARG A 10 47.09 0.35 -6.62
C ARG A 10 46.87 -1.02 -5.98
N ASP A 11 46.89 -1.07 -4.64
CA ASP A 11 46.58 -2.30 -3.89
C ASP A 11 45.12 -2.70 -4.03
N LEU A 12 44.19 -1.74 -3.99
CA LEU A 12 42.78 -2.01 -4.28
C LEU A 12 42.62 -2.59 -5.70
N ARG A 13 43.27 -2.04 -6.73
CA ARG A 13 43.18 -2.58 -8.10
C ARG A 13 43.70 -4.02 -8.23
N ALA A 14 44.72 -4.40 -7.47
CA ALA A 14 45.25 -5.76 -7.47
C ALA A 14 44.34 -6.76 -6.72
N GLY A 15 43.76 -6.36 -5.58
CA GLY A 15 42.87 -7.20 -4.75
C GLY A 15 41.39 -7.23 -5.17
N LEU A 16 40.94 -6.23 -5.93
CA LEU A 16 39.53 -6.06 -6.31
C LEU A 16 38.99 -7.26 -7.08
N ARG A 17 39.78 -7.98 -7.89
CA ARG A 17 39.31 -9.16 -8.64
C ARG A 17 38.75 -10.27 -7.73
N GLY A 18 39.40 -10.55 -6.60
CA GLY A 18 38.90 -11.53 -5.61
C GLY A 18 37.81 -10.95 -4.70
N PHE A 19 37.81 -9.64 -4.50
CA PHE A 19 36.89 -8.96 -3.57
C PHE A 19 35.53 -8.58 -4.18
N ARG A 20 35.31 -8.86 -5.48
CA ARG A 20 34.06 -8.52 -6.18
C ARG A 20 32.82 -9.13 -5.53
N ILE A 21 32.90 -10.39 -5.09
CA ILE A 21 31.75 -11.09 -4.49
C ILE A 21 31.36 -10.42 -3.17
N PHE A 22 32.34 -10.06 -2.33
CA PHE A 22 32.10 -9.33 -1.09
C PHE A 22 31.45 -7.97 -1.36
N LEU A 23 31.99 -7.21 -2.33
CA LEU A 23 31.44 -5.90 -2.68
C LEU A 23 30.02 -5.99 -3.23
N ILE A 24 29.73 -6.98 -4.08
CA ILE A 24 28.38 -7.22 -4.60
C ILE A 24 27.41 -7.52 -3.45
N CYS A 25 27.80 -8.40 -2.51
CA CYS A 25 26.96 -8.75 -1.38
C CYS A 25 26.71 -7.55 -0.44
N LEU A 26 27.75 -6.75 -0.18
CA LEU A 26 27.67 -5.54 0.63
C LEU A 26 26.73 -4.51 0.00
N THR A 27 26.90 -4.21 -1.29
CA THR A 27 26.06 -3.23 -1.99
C THR A 27 24.64 -3.75 -2.19
N LEU A 28 24.45 -5.05 -2.41
CA LEU A 28 23.13 -5.66 -2.50
C LEU A 28 22.37 -5.51 -1.18
N SER A 29 23.03 -5.75 -0.05
CA SER A 29 22.40 -5.66 1.28
C SER A 29 21.98 -4.22 1.60
N VAL A 30 22.88 -3.26 1.43
CA VAL A 30 22.58 -1.84 1.67
C VAL A 30 21.53 -1.32 0.68
N GLY A 31 21.61 -1.76 -0.59
CA GLY A 31 20.64 -1.43 -1.63
C GLY A 31 19.24 -1.94 -1.30
N ALA A 32 19.12 -3.18 -0.80
CA ALA A 32 17.85 -3.74 -0.38
C ALA A 32 17.18 -2.94 0.75
N ILE A 33 17.95 -2.56 1.78
CA ILE A 33 17.44 -1.75 2.90
C ILE A 33 16.96 -0.37 2.41
N ALA A 34 17.74 0.30 1.56
CA ALA A 34 17.38 1.59 0.99
C ALA A 34 16.15 1.53 0.08
N ALA A 35 15.99 0.45 -0.69
CA ALA A 35 14.84 0.25 -1.56
C ALA A 35 13.55 0.08 -0.76
N ILE A 36 13.55 -0.65 0.35
CA ILE A 36 12.37 -0.83 1.20
C ILE A 36 11.90 0.53 1.78
N GLY A 37 12.84 1.39 2.19
CA GLY A 37 12.52 2.74 2.63
C GLY A 37 11.82 3.56 1.53
N GLN A 38 12.37 3.55 0.31
CA GLN A 38 11.76 4.23 -0.84
C GLN A 38 10.38 3.69 -1.17
N VAL A 39 10.17 2.37 -1.13
CA VAL A 39 8.85 1.75 -1.38
C VAL A 39 7.85 2.17 -0.31
N ARG A 40 8.26 2.18 0.97
CA ARG A 40 7.40 2.66 2.07
C ARG A 40 6.99 4.11 1.86
N ASP A 41 7.95 4.98 1.58
CA ASP A 41 7.69 6.41 1.39
C ASP A 41 6.83 6.66 0.16
N ALA A 42 7.09 5.95 -0.94
CA ALA A 42 6.27 6.02 -2.15
C ALA A 42 4.84 5.54 -1.90
N SER A 43 4.67 4.45 -1.15
CA SER A 43 3.34 3.92 -0.79
C SER A 43 2.59 4.90 0.10
N GLN A 44 3.25 5.46 1.11
CA GLN A 44 2.63 6.45 2.00
C GLN A 44 2.28 7.74 1.24
N ALA A 45 3.16 8.21 0.37
CA ALA A 45 2.90 9.39 -0.44
C ALA A 45 1.77 9.16 -1.46
N ALA A 46 1.66 7.96 -2.03
CA ALA A 46 0.54 7.57 -2.87
C ALA A 46 -0.77 7.53 -2.07
N LEU A 47 -0.78 6.88 -0.91
CA LEU A 47 -1.95 6.84 -0.03
C LEU A 47 -2.36 8.24 0.46
N THR A 48 -1.42 9.14 0.75
CA THR A 48 -1.77 10.51 1.16
C THR A 48 -2.32 11.34 0.00
N ARG A 49 -1.82 11.16 -1.23
CA ARG A 49 -2.30 11.92 -2.40
C ARG A 49 -3.59 11.35 -3.00
N GLU A 50 -3.68 10.04 -3.08
CA GLU A 50 -4.76 9.32 -3.75
C GLU A 50 -5.76 8.70 -2.76
N GLY A 51 -5.51 8.79 -1.45
CA GLY A 51 -6.39 8.27 -0.41
C GLY A 51 -7.78 8.89 -0.45
N ALA A 52 -7.88 10.21 -0.64
CA ALA A 52 -9.19 10.87 -0.80
C ALA A 52 -9.94 10.38 -2.06
N THR A 53 -9.21 10.09 -3.14
CA THR A 53 -9.78 9.56 -4.39
C THR A 53 -10.15 8.07 -4.28
N LEU A 54 -9.36 7.27 -3.55
CA LEU A 54 -9.61 5.86 -3.29
C LEU A 54 -10.72 5.64 -2.26
N LEU A 55 -10.84 6.53 -1.27
CA LEU A 55 -11.87 6.49 -0.22
C LEU A 55 -13.19 7.15 -0.67
N GLY A 56 -13.18 7.95 -1.74
CA GLY A 56 -14.36 8.67 -2.21
C GLY A 56 -14.78 9.83 -1.30
N GLY A 57 -13.90 10.28 -0.38
CA GLY A 57 -14.18 11.36 0.58
C GLY A 57 -13.05 11.59 1.58
N ASP A 58 -13.21 12.61 2.43
CA ASP A 58 -12.23 12.99 3.48
C ASP A 58 -12.26 12.04 4.70
N ALA A 59 -13.39 11.35 4.90
CA ALA A 59 -13.60 10.40 5.99
C ALA A 59 -14.47 9.24 5.52
N ALA A 60 -14.17 8.03 5.99
CA ALA A 60 -14.94 6.81 5.72
C ALA A 60 -15.37 6.16 7.05
N VAL A 61 -16.63 5.75 7.13
CA VAL A 61 -17.21 5.04 8.27
C VAL A 61 -17.73 3.70 7.79
N GLU A 62 -17.17 2.60 8.31
CA GLU A 62 -17.58 1.25 7.97
C GLU A 62 -18.37 0.64 9.15
N LEU A 63 -19.61 0.21 8.87
CA LEU A 63 -20.48 -0.42 9.86
C LEU A 63 -20.68 -1.90 9.51
N THR A 64 -20.11 -2.78 10.32
CA THR A 64 -20.13 -4.22 10.06
C THR A 64 -21.51 -4.82 10.32
N TYR A 65 -22.12 -5.39 9.27
CA TYR A 65 -23.42 -6.10 9.31
C TYR A 65 -24.63 -5.27 9.77
N ARG A 66 -24.55 -3.93 9.70
CA ARG A 66 -25.67 -3.05 10.00
C ARG A 66 -25.59 -1.77 9.20
N PHE A 67 -26.74 -1.17 8.95
CA PHE A 67 -26.80 0.22 8.48
C PHE A 67 -26.62 1.20 9.65
N ALA A 68 -26.27 2.45 9.32
CA ALA A 68 -26.26 3.53 10.28
C ALA A 68 -27.68 3.76 10.82
N SER A 69 -27.81 3.94 12.13
CA SER A 69 -29.09 4.33 12.74
C SER A 69 -29.54 5.69 12.24
N ASP A 70 -30.80 6.05 12.43
CA ASP A 70 -31.30 7.35 11.97
C ASP A 70 -30.57 8.52 12.64
N ASP A 71 -30.17 8.38 13.91
CA ASP A 71 -29.37 9.37 14.63
C ASP A 71 -27.94 9.47 14.07
N GLU A 72 -27.30 8.34 13.75
CA GLU A 72 -25.97 8.30 13.14
C GLU A 72 -25.99 8.90 11.72
N ARG A 73 -27.02 8.60 10.93
CA ARG A 73 -27.23 9.19 9.60
C ARG A 73 -27.49 10.69 9.67
N ALA A 74 -28.31 11.13 10.62
CA ALA A 74 -28.56 12.55 10.84
C ALA A 74 -27.27 13.28 11.22
N TRP A 75 -26.46 12.69 12.12
CA TRP A 75 -25.16 13.26 12.48
C TRP A 75 -24.20 13.33 11.30
N LEU A 76 -24.11 12.28 10.49
CA LEU A 76 -23.26 12.27 9.29
C LEU A 76 -23.71 13.33 8.30
N SER A 77 -25.01 13.43 8.01
CA SER A 77 -25.57 14.44 7.11
C SER A 77 -25.34 15.88 7.60
N ALA A 78 -25.33 16.11 8.92
CA ALA A 78 -25.12 17.42 9.50
C ALA A 78 -23.64 17.85 9.55
N ASN A 79 -22.71 16.91 9.51
CA ASN A 79 -21.26 17.16 9.67
C ASN A 79 -20.45 16.89 8.39
N THR A 80 -21.10 16.59 7.26
CA THR A 80 -20.43 16.32 5.98
C THR A 80 -21.05 17.17 4.87
N LEU A 81 -20.26 17.50 3.84
CA LEU A 81 -20.72 18.27 2.68
C LEU A 81 -21.34 17.38 1.60
N GLU A 82 -20.86 16.15 1.49
CA GLU A 82 -21.28 15.14 0.53
C GLU A 82 -21.07 13.76 1.16
N THR A 83 -22.01 12.84 0.92
CA THR A 83 -21.97 11.48 1.47
C THR A 83 -22.18 10.48 0.35
N SER A 84 -21.27 9.53 0.18
CA SER A 84 -21.47 8.35 -0.66
C SER A 84 -21.68 7.13 0.24
N GLU A 85 -22.78 6.42 0.05
CA GLU A 85 -23.10 5.19 0.79
C GLU A 85 -22.76 3.97 -0.07
N VAL A 86 -22.02 3.02 0.51
CA VAL A 86 -21.70 1.74 -0.11
C VAL A 86 -22.20 0.63 0.80
N ALA A 87 -23.16 -0.15 0.30
CA ALA A 87 -23.68 -1.31 1.01
C ALA A 87 -23.17 -2.59 0.33
N ASP A 88 -22.53 -3.49 1.08
CA ASP A 88 -22.13 -4.79 0.58
C ASP A 88 -22.59 -5.94 1.46
N PHE A 89 -23.02 -7.04 0.83
CA PHE A 89 -23.40 -8.25 1.53
C PHE A 89 -22.93 -9.50 0.79
N ARG A 90 -22.56 -10.53 1.57
CA ARG A 90 -22.22 -11.84 1.04
C ARG A 90 -23.49 -12.66 0.85
N SER A 91 -23.68 -13.17 -0.35
CA SER A 91 -24.80 -14.04 -0.73
C SER A 91 -24.29 -15.37 -1.29
N MET A 92 -25.05 -16.43 -1.07
CA MET A 92 -24.76 -17.74 -1.66
C MET A 92 -25.67 -17.92 -2.87
N VAL A 93 -25.08 -17.92 -4.06
CA VAL A 93 -25.83 -18.22 -5.28
C VAL A 93 -25.89 -19.73 -5.46
N VAL A 94 -27.09 -20.24 -5.69
CA VAL A 94 -27.36 -21.63 -6.03
C VAL A 94 -27.75 -21.68 -7.50
N THR A 95 -27.00 -22.41 -8.31
CA THR A 95 -27.35 -22.60 -9.73
C THR A 95 -28.42 -23.68 -9.88
N GLU A 96 -29.12 -23.71 -11.01
CA GLU A 96 -30.15 -24.73 -11.30
C GLU A 96 -29.61 -26.17 -11.24
N GLY A 97 -28.29 -26.36 -11.44
CA GLY A 97 -27.59 -27.64 -11.29
C GLY A 97 -27.14 -27.98 -9.85
N GLY A 98 -27.56 -27.19 -8.85
CA GLY A 98 -27.25 -27.42 -7.43
C GLY A 98 -25.86 -26.96 -6.99
N ALA A 99 -25.06 -26.35 -7.86
CA ALA A 99 -23.76 -25.81 -7.49
C ALA A 99 -23.93 -24.55 -6.64
N ARG A 100 -23.15 -24.44 -5.56
CA ARG A 100 -23.18 -23.31 -4.64
C ARG A 100 -21.88 -22.53 -4.76
N ALA A 101 -21.98 -21.23 -4.98
CA ALA A 101 -20.84 -20.33 -5.01
C ALA A 101 -21.06 -19.16 -4.04
N LEU A 102 -20.00 -18.78 -3.32
CA LEU A 102 -20.01 -17.54 -2.54
C LEU A 102 -19.92 -16.36 -3.51
N THR A 103 -20.83 -15.41 -3.37
CA THR A 103 -20.90 -14.19 -4.17
C THR A 103 -20.99 -12.98 -3.24
N GLN A 104 -20.55 -11.81 -3.71
CA GLN A 104 -20.67 -10.56 -2.98
C GLN A 104 -21.46 -9.59 -3.84
N ALA A 105 -22.57 -9.09 -3.31
CA ALA A 105 -23.34 -8.03 -3.92
C ALA A 105 -22.89 -6.70 -3.29
N LYS A 106 -22.57 -5.71 -4.13
CA LYS A 106 -22.18 -4.36 -3.72
C LYS A 106 -23.10 -3.36 -4.42
N ALA A 107 -23.72 -2.49 -3.64
CA ALA A 107 -24.45 -1.31 -4.11
C ALA A 107 -23.60 -0.06 -3.82
N VAL A 108 -23.63 0.90 -4.74
CA VAL A 108 -22.92 2.18 -4.66
C VAL A 108 -23.93 3.27 -5.01
N ASP A 109 -24.15 4.22 -4.11
CA ASP A 109 -24.85 5.46 -4.44
C ASP A 109 -23.86 6.42 -5.11
N GLY A 110 -24.24 6.92 -6.28
CA GLY A 110 -23.41 7.73 -7.18
C GLY A 110 -23.56 9.23 -6.98
#